data_AF-A0A1Z9PKN0-F1
#
_entry.id   AF-A0A1Z9PKN0-F1
#
_cell.length_a   1.000
_cell.length_b   1.000
_cell.length_c   1.000
_cell.angle_alpha   90.00
_cell.angle_beta   90.00
_cell.angle_gamma   90.00
#
_symmetry.space_group_name_H-M   'P 1'
#
loop_
_entity.id
_entity.type
_entity.pdbx_description
1 polymer ?
#
loop_
_entity_poly.entity_id
_entity_poly.type
_entity_poly.pdbx_seq_one_letter_code
_entity_poly.pdbx_strand_id
1 'polypeptide(L)'
;MKNKSIDDATPEEWNRLNNSSKRELAWLDEEDSTEFDSVHKPEHYNNSGLECIDAIKGMLTPDEYIGYLRGNSLKYLWRFRYKNKPIEDLRKARWYEERLISYMLEHPSDK
;
A
#
# COMPACT_ATOMS: atom_id res chain seq x y z
N MET A 1 -24.13 -30.58 22.00
CA MET A 1 -23.34 -29.36 22.31
C MET A 1 -23.30 -28.54 21.04
N LYS A 2 -23.73 -27.27 21.06
CA LYS A 2 -23.73 -26.42 19.86
C LYS A 2 -22.29 -26.02 19.54
N ASN A 3 -21.80 -26.36 18.35
CA ASN A 3 -20.51 -25.84 17.86
C ASN A 3 -20.68 -24.34 17.65
N LYS A 4 -19.98 -23.52 18.42
CA LYS A 4 -19.92 -22.07 18.17
C LYS A 4 -19.22 -21.86 16.82
N SER A 5 -19.91 -21.23 15.87
CA SER A 5 -19.29 -20.81 14.61
C SER A 5 -18.34 -19.65 14.89
N ILE A 6 -17.36 -19.43 14.00
CA ILE A 6 -16.53 -18.21 14.03
C ILE A 6 -17.40 -16.94 13.92
N ASP A 7 -18.58 -17.07 13.32
CA ASP A 7 -19.57 -16.00 13.15
C ASP A 7 -20.27 -15.62 14.45
N ASP A 8 -20.15 -16.43 15.51
CA ASP A 8 -20.80 -16.20 16.81
C ASP A 8 -19.88 -15.50 17.83
N ALA A 9 -18.65 -15.14 17.44
CA ALA A 9 -17.65 -14.58 18.34
C ALA A 9 -17.92 -13.10 18.64
N THR A 10 -18.03 -12.75 19.92
CA THR A 10 -18.25 -11.34 20.33
C THR A 10 -16.97 -10.51 20.25
N PRO A 11 -17.05 -9.17 20.12
CA PRO A 11 -15.87 -8.30 20.16
C PRO A 11 -14.99 -8.50 21.40
N GLU A 12 -15.59 -8.89 22.52
CA GLU A 12 -14.88 -9.19 23.78
C GLU A 12 -14.10 -10.52 23.71
N GLU A 13 -14.66 -11.53 23.04
CA GLU A 13 -13.97 -12.81 22.77
C GLU A 13 -12.79 -12.60 21.83
N TRP A 14 -12.92 -11.74 20.81
CA TRP A 14 -11.83 -11.29 19.93
C TRP A 14 -10.71 -10.58 20.69
N ASN A 15 -11.05 -9.64 21.57
CA ASN A 15 -10.06 -8.92 22.39
C ASN A 15 -9.32 -9.85 23.35
N ARG A 16 -9.99 -10.88 23.88
CA ARG A 16 -9.39 -11.85 24.81
C ARG A 16 -8.36 -12.73 24.12
N LEU A 17 -8.64 -13.21 22.91
CA LEU A 17 -7.68 -13.98 22.11
C LEU A 17 -6.44 -13.14 21.76
N ASN A 18 -6.65 -11.89 21.33
CA ASN A 18 -5.57 -10.99 20.93
C ASN A 18 -4.62 -10.63 22.11
N ASN A 19 -5.16 -10.51 23.33
CA ASN A 19 -4.35 -10.27 24.53
C ASN A 19 -3.62 -11.52 25.06
N SER A 20 -4.13 -12.72 24.79
CA SER A 20 -3.47 -13.98 25.16
C SER A 20 -2.24 -14.22 24.29
N SER A 21 -2.37 -14.03 22.97
CA SER A 21 -1.28 -14.20 22.00
C SER A 21 -0.13 -13.20 22.22
N LYS A 22 -0.46 -11.97 22.68
CA LYS A 22 0.53 -10.93 22.96
C LYS A 22 1.48 -11.25 24.12
N ARG A 23 1.09 -12.14 25.03
CA ARG A 23 1.94 -12.53 26.18
C ARG A 23 2.92 -13.65 25.84
N GLU A 24 2.61 -14.49 24.85
CA GLU A 24 3.47 -15.61 24.43
C GLU A 24 4.58 -15.19 23.46
N LEU A 25 4.39 -14.12 22.68
CA LEU A 25 5.31 -13.67 21.64
C LEU A 25 6.28 -12.55 22.06
N ALA A 26 6.40 -12.26 23.36
CA ALA A 26 7.30 -11.23 23.90
C ALA A 26 8.82 -11.53 23.72
N TRP A 27 9.15 -12.66 23.09
CA TRP A 27 10.51 -13.15 22.83
C TRP A 27 11.00 -12.90 21.39
N LEU A 28 10.24 -12.16 20.57
CA LEU A 28 10.57 -11.87 19.16
C LEU A 28 10.89 -10.38 18.90
N ASP A 29 10.94 -9.54 19.94
CA ASP A 29 11.11 -8.08 19.82
C ASP A 29 12.59 -7.61 19.84
N GLU A 30 13.57 -8.51 19.90
CA GLU A 30 14.99 -8.17 19.74
C GLU A 30 15.51 -8.74 18.41
N GLU A 31 16.12 -7.86 17.61
CA GLU A 31 16.79 -8.11 16.32
C GLU A 31 15.91 -8.16 15.05
N ASP A 32 15.58 -6.98 14.51
CA ASP A 32 16.15 -6.49 13.23
C ASP A 32 15.43 -5.20 12.80
N SER A 33 15.99 -4.04 13.16
CA SER A 33 15.51 -2.75 12.66
C SER A 33 15.98 -2.55 11.22
N THR A 34 15.38 -3.27 10.28
CA THR A 34 15.46 -2.97 8.86
C THR A 34 14.54 -1.78 8.58
N GLU A 35 15.12 -0.60 8.37
CA GLU A 35 14.38 0.61 8.03
C GLU A 35 13.83 0.48 6.59
N PHE A 36 12.67 -0.16 6.44
CA PHE A 36 12.02 -0.32 5.14
C PHE A 36 11.51 1.02 4.61
N ASP A 37 11.95 1.40 3.40
CA ASP A 37 11.41 2.54 2.67
C ASP A 37 9.98 2.23 2.22
N SER A 38 8.99 2.54 3.07
CA SER A 38 7.57 2.37 2.79
C SER A 38 7.04 3.12 1.55
N VAL A 39 7.85 4.01 0.97
CA VAL A 39 7.48 4.80 -0.21
C VAL A 39 8.01 4.14 -1.48
N HIS A 40 9.27 3.70 -1.49
CA HIS A 40 9.90 3.14 -2.66
C HIS A 40 10.00 1.61 -2.67
N LYS A 41 9.97 0.95 -1.51
CA LYS A 41 10.17 -0.50 -1.34
C LYS A 41 9.38 -1.06 -0.13
N PRO A 42 8.05 -1.13 -0.18
CA PRO A 42 7.28 -1.85 0.84
C PRO A 42 7.69 -3.34 0.86
N GLU A 43 7.94 -3.88 2.06
CA GLU A 43 8.50 -5.21 2.34
C GLU A 43 7.77 -6.38 1.64
N HIS A 44 6.50 -6.18 1.28
CA HIS A 44 5.58 -7.24 0.88
C HIS A 44 5.54 -7.52 -0.65
N TYR A 45 6.37 -6.86 -1.48
CA TYR A 45 6.27 -6.94 -2.95
C TYR A 45 7.59 -7.26 -3.70
N ASN A 46 8.73 -7.44 -3.04
CA ASN A 46 10.06 -7.39 -3.69
C ASN A 46 10.75 -8.74 -3.98
N ASN A 47 10.03 -9.76 -4.47
CA ASN A 47 10.63 -11.08 -4.70
C ASN A 47 11.13 -11.38 -6.14
N SER A 48 10.99 -10.49 -7.13
CA SER A 48 11.32 -10.82 -8.53
C SER A 48 12.03 -9.75 -9.37
N GLY A 49 12.42 -8.61 -8.80
CA GLY A 49 13.14 -7.54 -9.54
C GLY A 49 12.30 -6.77 -10.57
N LEU A 50 11.06 -7.20 -10.83
CA LEU A 50 10.05 -6.45 -11.58
C LEU A 50 9.13 -5.75 -10.58
N GLU A 51 9.05 -4.42 -10.65
CA GLU A 51 8.16 -3.67 -9.78
C GLU A 51 6.69 -3.90 -10.20
N CYS A 52 5.79 -3.97 -9.23
CA CYS A 52 4.35 -4.20 -9.51
C CYS A 52 3.77 -3.16 -10.47
N ILE A 53 4.27 -1.91 -10.44
CA ILE A 53 3.82 -0.86 -11.36
C ILE A 53 4.19 -1.13 -12.82
N ASP A 54 5.29 -1.83 -13.08
CA ASP A 54 5.70 -2.18 -14.44
C ASP A 54 4.78 -3.27 -15.02
N ALA A 55 4.40 -4.24 -14.18
CA ALA A 55 3.38 -5.22 -14.54
C ALA A 55 2.03 -4.54 -14.84
N ILE A 56 1.59 -3.58 -14.00
CA ILE A 56 0.37 -2.80 -14.24
C ILE A 56 0.46 -2.04 -15.56
N LYS A 57 1.58 -1.37 -15.86
CA LYS A 57 1.79 -0.66 -17.13
C LYS A 57 1.64 -1.59 -18.35
N GLY A 58 2.15 -2.82 -18.26
CA GLY A 58 2.05 -3.80 -19.34
C GLY A 58 0.65 -4.41 -19.53
N MET A 59 -0.21 -4.34 -18.51
CA MET A 59 -1.56 -4.90 -18.55
C MET A 59 -2.64 -3.92 -19.01
N LEU A 60 -2.39 -2.61 -18.88
CA LEU A 60 -3.37 -1.56 -19.16
C LEU A 60 -3.17 -0.96 -20.55
N THR A 61 -4.28 -0.50 -21.15
CA THR A 61 -4.21 0.40 -22.30
C THR A 61 -3.58 1.76 -21.90
N PRO A 62 -3.09 2.57 -22.85
CA PRO A 62 -2.56 3.90 -22.57
C PRO A 62 -3.51 4.77 -21.73
N ASP A 63 -4.79 4.85 -22.12
CA ASP A 63 -5.81 5.64 -21.43
C ASP A 63 -6.05 5.14 -19.99
N GLU A 64 -6.09 3.82 -19.80
CA GLU A 64 -6.24 3.21 -18.48
C GLU A 64 -5.03 3.47 -17.60
N TYR A 65 -3.81 3.40 -18.14
CA TYR A 65 -2.59 3.68 -17.39
C TYR A 65 -2.49 5.16 -17.00
N ILE A 66 -2.79 6.07 -17.93
CA ILE A 66 -2.91 7.51 -17.66
C ILE A 66 -3.94 7.74 -16.55
N GLY A 67 -5.12 7.11 -16.68
CA GLY A 67 -6.18 7.18 -15.67
C GLY A 67 -5.73 6.66 -14.30
N TYR A 68 -5.00 5.54 -14.28
CA TYR A 68 -4.43 4.94 -13.07
C TYR A 68 -3.45 5.90 -12.37
N LEU A 69 -2.53 6.51 -13.10
CA LEU A 69 -1.56 7.46 -12.53
C LEU A 69 -2.28 8.72 -11.98
N ARG A 70 -3.21 9.28 -12.76
CA ARG A 70 -4.00 10.45 -12.35
C ARG A 70 -4.83 10.18 -11.10
N GLY A 71 -5.55 9.06 -11.08
CA GLY A 71 -6.40 8.66 -9.96
C GLY A 71 -5.58 8.43 -8.68
N ASN A 72 -4.41 7.81 -8.78
CA ASN A 72 -3.54 7.62 -7.63
C ASN A 72 -2.93 8.92 -7.12
N SER A 73 -2.46 9.82 -7.98
CA SER A 73 -2.00 11.15 -7.53
C SER A 73 -3.13 11.88 -6.79
N LEU A 74 -4.32 11.98 -7.39
CA LEU A 74 -5.48 12.62 -6.79
C LEU A 74 -5.86 11.99 -5.44
N LYS A 75 -5.82 10.66 -5.33
CA LYS A 75 -6.08 9.93 -4.08
C LYS A 75 -5.18 10.42 -2.95
N TYR A 76 -3.88 10.58 -3.20
CA TYR A 76 -2.95 11.05 -2.17
C TYR A 76 -3.06 12.55 -1.90
N LEU A 77 -3.29 13.37 -2.93
CA LEU A 77 -3.63 14.79 -2.77
C LEU A 77 -4.93 15.03 -2.01
N TRP A 78 -5.87 14.10 -2.07
CA TRP A 78 -7.07 14.19 -1.25
C TRP A 78 -6.77 13.73 0.18
N ARG A 79 -6.04 12.61 0.35
CA ARG A 79 -5.81 11.94 1.64
C ARG A 79 -4.98 12.75 2.64
N PHE A 80 -4.02 13.57 2.18
CA PHE A 80 -3.03 14.19 3.07
C PHE A 80 -3.63 15.08 4.17
N ARG A 81 -4.85 15.62 3.95
CA ARG A 81 -5.57 16.43 4.95
C ARG A 81 -6.30 15.64 6.02
N TYR A 82 -6.50 14.34 5.81
CA TYR A 82 -7.38 13.49 6.64
C TYR A 82 -6.64 12.36 7.36
N LYS A 83 -5.38 12.09 7.01
CA LYS A 83 -4.55 11.04 7.64
C LYS A 83 -3.36 11.67 8.36
N ASN A 84 -2.84 10.97 9.36
CA ASN A 84 -1.74 11.43 10.22
C ASN A 84 -0.34 11.43 9.54
N LYS A 85 -0.27 11.38 8.20
CA LYS A 85 0.99 11.31 7.43
C LYS A 85 0.98 12.21 6.18
N PRO A 86 0.77 13.53 6.31
CA PRO A 86 0.57 14.43 5.18
C PRO A 86 1.76 14.47 4.20
N ILE A 87 2.99 14.47 4.72
CA ILE A 87 4.19 14.56 3.87
C ILE A 87 4.41 13.29 3.06
N GLU A 88 4.16 12.11 3.64
CA GLU A 88 4.24 10.83 2.93
C GLU A 88 3.21 10.77 1.79
N ASP A 89 2.00 11.28 2.03
CA ASP A 89 0.97 11.39 1.00
C ASP A 89 1.38 12.32 -0.13
N LEU A 90 1.88 13.52 0.18
CA LEU A 90 2.34 14.46 -0.84
C LEU A 90 3.51 13.90 -1.67
N ARG A 91 4.43 13.15 -1.04
CA ARG A 91 5.50 12.44 -1.76
C ARG A 91 4.95 11.37 -2.68
N LYS A 92 3.95 10.60 -2.23
CA LYS A 92 3.29 9.59 -3.07
C LYS A 92 2.54 10.23 -4.24
N ALA A 93 1.83 11.34 -4.03
CA ALA A 93 1.21 12.09 -5.12
C ALA A 93 2.23 12.49 -6.19
N ARG A 94 3.32 13.13 -5.77
CA ARG A 94 4.43 13.52 -6.65
C ARG A 94 5.03 12.34 -7.41
N TRP A 95 5.20 11.19 -6.75
CA TRP A 95 5.75 9.97 -7.37
C TRP A 95 4.89 9.46 -8.55
N TYR A 96 3.56 9.59 -8.46
CA TYR A 96 2.65 9.27 -9.57
C TYR A 96 2.65 10.35 -10.66
N GLU A 97 2.75 11.63 -10.28
CA GLU A 97 2.85 12.74 -11.24
C GLU A 97 4.12 12.70 -12.08
N GLU A 98 5.28 12.43 -11.48
CA GLU A 98 6.56 12.31 -12.19
C GLU A 98 6.54 11.17 -13.21
N ARG A 99 5.85 10.06 -12.89
CA ARG A 99 5.63 8.96 -13.84
C ARG A 99 4.69 9.33 -14.96
N LEU A 100 3.62 10.07 -14.66
CA LEU A 100 2.71 10.56 -15.69
C LEU A 100 3.44 11.49 -16.65
N ILE A 101 4.23 12.43 -16.13
CA ILE A 101 5.07 13.32 -16.95
C ILE A 101 6.02 12.50 -17.82
N SER A 102 6.74 11.53 -17.23
CA SER A 102 7.67 10.67 -17.98
C SER A 102 6.96 9.90 -19.09
N TYR A 103 5.80 9.30 -18.79
CA TYR A 103 4.99 8.58 -19.77
C TYR A 103 4.54 9.48 -20.93
N MET A 104 4.06 10.69 -20.65
CA MET A 104 3.60 11.63 -21.68
C MET A 104 4.75 12.19 -22.54
N LEU A 105 5.97 12.30 -21.99
CA LEU A 105 7.17 12.67 -22.75
C LEU A 105 7.60 11.56 -23.71
N GLU A 106 7.47 10.29 -23.30
CA GLU A 106 7.72 9.12 -24.13
C GLU A 106 6.61 8.91 -25.19
N HIS A 107 5.37 9.29 -24.88
CA HIS A 107 4.18 9.05 -25.71
C HIS A 107 3.41 10.35 -26.00
N PRO A 108 3.99 11.29 -26.79
CA PRO A 108 3.38 12.61 -27.01
C PRO A 108 2.08 12.59 -27.84
N SER A 109 1.73 11.45 -28.44
CA SER A 109 0.49 11.22 -29.19
C SER A 109 -0.74 11.00 -28.30
N ASP A 110 -0.55 10.60 -27.05
CA ASP A 110 -1.61 10.09 -26.18
C ASP A 110 -2.31 11.22 -25.40
N LYS A 111 -2.39 12.40 -26.02
CA LYS A 111 -2.97 13.63 -25.44
C LYS A 111 -4.48 13.68 -25.51
#